data_AF-A0AAE3PQQ5-F1
#
_entry.id   AF-A0AAE3PQQ5-F1
#
_cell.length_a   1.000
_cell.length_b   1.000
_cell.length_c   1.000
_cell.angle_alpha   90.00
_cell.angle_beta   90.00
_cell.angle_gamma   90.00
#
_symmetry.space_group_name_H-M   'P 1'
#
loop_
_entity.id
_entity.type
_entity.pdbx_description
1 polymer ?
#
loop_
_entity_poly.entity_id
_entity_poly.type
_entity_poly.pdbx_seq_one_letter_code
_entity_poly.pdbx_strand_id
1 'polypeptide(L)'
;MRRYIITDKDIIEAFQRWSSPELKNQKMHTSFIREAVCRAHPDKVILQYDVRQKLKNMASRGLVTEVRLSPNATAWMIIKGDSNGQN
;
A
#
# COMPACT_ATOMS: atom_id res chain seq x y z
N MET A 1 15.27 11.53 -14.85
CA MET A 1 14.22 11.14 -13.88
C MET A 1 14.79 10.11 -12.92
N ARG A 2 14.85 10.39 -11.61
CA ARG A 2 15.31 9.39 -10.61
C ARG A 2 14.11 8.53 -10.20
N ARG A 3 14.26 7.20 -10.20
CA ARG A 3 13.25 6.29 -9.64
C ARG A 3 13.01 6.66 -8.17
N TYR A 4 11.75 6.78 -7.78
CA TYR A 4 11.37 7.09 -6.40
C TYR A 4 11.38 5.81 -5.57
N ILE A 5 11.96 5.87 -4.36
CA ILE A 5 11.96 4.77 -3.42
C ILE A 5 10.71 4.90 -2.55
N ILE A 6 9.74 4.01 -2.76
CA ILE A 6 8.49 4.00 -2.00
C ILE A 6 8.77 3.54 -0.57
N THR A 7 8.36 4.36 0.40
CA THR A 7 8.54 4.10 1.83
C THR A 7 7.34 3.34 2.42
N ASP A 8 7.48 2.81 3.65
CA ASP A 8 6.34 2.18 4.34
C ASP A 8 5.24 3.21 4.61
N LYS A 9 5.64 4.45 4.93
CA LYS A 9 4.74 5.58 5.20
C LYS A 9 3.87 5.90 4.00
N ASP A 10 4.43 5.93 2.79
CA ASP A 10 3.65 6.20 1.57
C ASP A 10 2.52 5.17 1.37
N ILE A 11 2.79 3.91 1.69
CA ILE A 11 1.78 2.85 1.61
C ILE A 11 0.72 3.05 2.69
N ILE A 12 1.12 3.30 3.94
CA ILE A 12 0.16 3.53 5.04
C ILE A 12 -0.73 4.74 4.75
N GLU A 13 -0.18 5.86 4.28
CA GLU A 13 -0.94 7.05 3.88
C GLU A 13 -1.87 6.76 2.70
N ALA A 14 -1.42 5.97 1.72
CA ALA A 14 -2.28 5.52 0.62
C ALA A 14 -3.47 4.71 1.13
N PHE A 15 -3.27 3.84 2.12
CA PHE A 15 -4.37 3.14 2.76
C PHE A 15 -5.25 4.10 3.58
N GLN A 16 -4.69 5.03 4.36
CA GLN A 16 -5.46 5.98 5.16
C GLN A 16 -6.40 6.85 4.31
N ARG A 17 -5.94 7.28 3.14
CA ARG A 17 -6.72 8.12 2.22
C ARG A 17 -8.00 7.45 1.74
N TRP A 18 -7.94 6.15 1.50
CA TRP A 18 -9.06 5.37 0.99
C TRP A 18 -9.75 4.57 2.09
N SER A 19 -9.12 4.44 3.26
CA SER A 19 -9.68 3.70 4.37
C SER A 19 -10.80 4.49 5.01
N SER A 20 -11.99 3.90 5.08
CA SER A 20 -12.98 4.42 6.01
C SER A 20 -12.54 4.04 7.43
N PRO A 21 -12.49 4.97 8.41
CA PRO A 21 -12.14 4.66 9.79
C PRO A 21 -12.97 3.52 10.40
N GLU A 22 -14.15 3.30 9.86
CA GLU A 22 -15.12 2.32 10.34
C GLU A 22 -14.97 0.93 9.68
N LEU A 23 -14.22 0.83 8.57
CA LEU A 23 -14.06 -0.41 7.82
C LEU A 23 -12.77 -1.13 8.25
N LYS A 24 -12.90 -1.99 9.27
CA LYS A 24 -11.86 -2.98 9.60
C LYS A 24 -11.62 -3.86 8.36
N ASN A 25 -10.35 -4.20 8.09
CA ASN A 25 -9.93 -5.12 7.03
C ASN A 25 -10.14 -4.63 5.58
N GLN A 26 -9.96 -3.33 5.34
CA GLN A 26 -10.11 -2.79 3.99
C GLN A 26 -9.04 -3.31 3.02
N LYS A 27 -9.52 -3.84 1.89
CA LYS A 27 -8.70 -4.42 0.82
C LYS A 27 -8.51 -3.39 -0.28
N MET A 28 -7.28 -3.22 -0.76
CA MET A 28 -6.95 -2.29 -1.82
C MET A 28 -6.15 -2.95 -2.93
N HIS A 29 -6.52 -2.66 -4.17
CA HIS A 29 -5.74 -3.08 -5.34
C HIS A 29 -4.46 -2.26 -5.46
N THR A 30 -3.42 -2.90 -6.00
CA THR A 30 -2.12 -2.27 -6.27
C THR A 30 -2.25 -0.99 -7.11
N SER A 31 -3.22 -0.93 -8.04
CA SER A 31 -3.50 0.24 -8.89
C SER A 31 -3.96 1.46 -8.08
N PHE A 32 -4.85 1.28 -7.10
CA PHE A 32 -5.33 2.37 -6.25
C PHE A 32 -4.24 2.87 -5.29
N ILE A 33 -3.45 1.96 -4.73
CA ILE A 33 -2.30 2.31 -3.91
C ILE A 33 -1.31 3.13 -4.75
N ARG A 34 -1.00 2.67 -5.98
CA ARG A 34 -0.15 3.43 -6.91
C ARG A 34 -0.69 4.83 -7.18
N GLU A 35 -1.99 4.95 -7.49
CA GLU A 35 -2.60 6.24 -7.76
C GLU A 35 -2.45 7.20 -6.57
N ALA A 36 -2.68 6.72 -5.36
CA ALA A 36 -2.51 7.53 -4.15
C ALA A 36 -1.05 8.00 -3.97
N VAL A 37 -0.07 7.11 -4.18
CA VAL A 37 1.36 7.46 -4.08
C VAL A 37 1.76 8.44 -5.20
N CYS A 38 1.24 8.27 -6.44
CA CYS A 38 1.46 9.22 -7.53
C CYS A 38 0.93 10.63 -7.19
N ARG A 39 -0.22 10.71 -6.52
CA ARG A 39 -0.79 12.00 -6.09
C ARG A 39 0.02 12.65 -4.97
N ALA A 40 0.59 11.86 -4.06
CA ALA A 40 1.47 12.37 -3.01
C ALA A 40 2.82 12.85 -3.56
N HIS A 41 3.29 12.26 -4.67
CA HIS A 41 4.57 12.55 -5.29
C HIS A 41 4.44 12.88 -6.78
N PRO A 42 3.85 14.05 -7.15
CA PRO A 42 3.47 14.37 -8.52
C PRO A 42 4.65 14.39 -9.51
N ASP A 43 5.85 14.72 -9.03
CA ASP A 43 7.06 14.81 -9.88
C ASP A 43 7.82 13.47 -10.00
N LYS A 44 7.27 12.39 -9.45
CA LYS A 44 7.94 11.08 -9.38
C LYS A 44 7.28 10.08 -10.30
N VAL A 45 8.11 9.30 -10.98
CA VAL A 45 7.65 8.12 -11.73
C VAL A 45 7.52 6.96 -10.77
N ILE A 46 6.29 6.50 -10.59
CA ILE A 46 5.96 5.35 -9.74
C ILE A 46 5.34 4.27 -10.61
N LEU A 47 6.05 3.14 -10.73
CA LEU A 47 5.59 1.99 -11.48
C LEU A 47 4.75 1.07 -10.58
N GLN A 48 3.77 0.39 -11.17
CA GLN A 48 2.96 -0.58 -10.44
C GLN A 48 3.80 -1.74 -9.91
N TYR A 49 4.89 -2.10 -10.61
CA TYR A 49 5.85 -3.10 -10.17
C TYR A 49 6.53 -2.69 -8.85
N ASP A 50 6.97 -1.44 -8.72
CA ASP A 50 7.68 -0.94 -7.53
C ASP A 50 6.76 -0.98 -6.31
N VAL A 51 5.50 -0.57 -6.49
CA VAL A 51 4.45 -0.65 -5.45
C VAL A 51 4.24 -2.10 -5.03
N ARG A 52 4.16 -3.03 -5.98
CA ARG A 52 3.97 -4.45 -5.68
C ARG A 52 5.16 -5.05 -4.92
N GLN A 53 6.39 -4.73 -5.33
CA GLN A 53 7.60 -5.17 -4.62
C GLN A 53 7.62 -4.63 -3.18
N LYS A 54 7.26 -3.35 -3.00
CA LYS A 54 7.16 -2.74 -1.69
C LYS A 54 6.12 -3.44 -0.80
N LEU A 55 4.93 -3.72 -1.33
CA LEU A 55 3.88 -4.43 -0.61
C LEU A 55 4.28 -5.85 -0.22
N LYS A 56 4.99 -6.58 -1.10
CA LYS A 56 5.56 -7.90 -0.75
C LYS A 56 6.59 -7.81 0.37
N ASN A 57 7.46 -6.81 0.36
CA ASN A 57 8.42 -6.58 1.44
C ASN A 57 7.70 -6.28 2.76
N MET A 58 6.70 -5.39 2.74
CA MET A 58 5.88 -5.10 3.93
C MET A 58 5.12 -6.34 4.41
N ALA A 59 4.66 -7.21 3.50
CA ALA A 59 4.00 -8.46 3.84
C ALA A 59 4.94 -9.45 4.53
N SER A 60 6.18 -9.57 4.04
CA SER A 60 7.20 -10.39 4.70
C SER A 60 7.54 -9.91 6.13
N ARG A 61 7.27 -8.63 6.43
CA ARG A 61 7.42 -8.02 7.76
C ARG A 61 6.12 -8.03 8.60
N GLY A 62 5.03 -8.62 8.08
CA GLY A 62 3.75 -8.70 8.79
C GLY A 62 2.96 -7.40 8.91
N LEU A 63 3.27 -6.38 8.10
CA LEU A 63 2.57 -5.08 8.14
C LEU A 63 1.31 -5.08 7.27
N VAL A 64 1.37 -5.78 6.13
CA VAL A 64 0.24 -5.97 5.20
C VAL A 64 0.08 -7.45 4.88
N THR A 65 -1.09 -7.84 4.37
CA THR A 65 -1.34 -9.17 3.84
C THR A 65 -1.86 -9.09 2.41
N GLU A 66 -1.43 -10.04 1.57
CA GLU A 66 -1.95 -10.23 0.23
C GLU A 66 -3.24 -11.04 0.31
N VAL A 67 -4.34 -10.46 -0.18
CA VAL A 67 -5.64 -11.10 -0.25
C VAL A 67 -5.94 -11.46 -1.69
N ARG A 68 -6.02 -12.76 -1.97
CA ARG A 68 -6.42 -13.26 -3.29
C ARG A 68 -7.93 -13.11 -3.46
N LEU A 69 -8.36 -12.33 -4.44
CA LEU A 69 -9.78 -12.09 -4.75
C LEU A 69 -10.27 -13.03 -5.85
N SER A 70 -9.42 -13.29 -6.85
CA SER A 70 -9.68 -14.23 -7.94
C SER A 70 -8.35 -14.82 -8.44
N PRO A 71 -8.34 -15.79 -9.36
CA PRO A 71 -7.10 -16.35 -9.90
C PRO A 71 -6.11 -15.29 -10.41
N ASN A 72 -6.63 -14.18 -10.96
CA ASN A 72 -5.85 -13.09 -11.56
C ASN A 72 -5.97 -11.75 -10.80
N ALA A 73 -6.71 -11.69 -9.69
CA ALA A 73 -6.90 -10.47 -8.91
C ALA A 73 -6.39 -10.63 -7.48
N THR A 74 -5.47 -9.74 -7.11
CA THR A 74 -4.93 -9.61 -5.77
C THR A 74 -5.22 -8.22 -5.23
N ALA A 75 -5.56 -8.18 -3.95
CA ALA A 75 -5.66 -6.97 -3.16
C ALA A 75 -4.74 -7.08 -1.95
N TRP A 76 -4.57 -5.96 -1.26
CA TRP A 76 -3.70 -5.83 -0.11
C TRP A 76 -4.50 -5.27 1.05
N MET A 77 -4.21 -5.74 2.24
CA MET A 77 -4.89 -5.31 3.45
C MET A 77 -3.84 -5.00 4.51
N ILE A 78 -3.97 -3.86 5.19
CA ILE A 78 -3.12 -3.55 6.34
C ILE A 78 -3.53 -4.46 7.51
N ILE A 79 -2.55 -5.14 8.11
CA ILE A 79 -2.73 -5.97 9.32
C ILE A 79 -2.45 -5.12 10.58
N LYS A 80 -1.39 -4.31 10.51
CA LYS A 80 -1.00 -3.37 11.57
C LYS A 80 -1.01 -1.96 11.02
N GLY A 81 -2.14 -1.28 11.17
CA GLY A 81 -2.21 0.17 11.12
C GLY A 81 -2.04 0.66 12.55
N ASP A 82 -0.84 0.56 13.09
CA ASP A 82 -0.60 1.16 14.39
C ASP A 82 -0.65 2.67 14.21
N SER A 83 -1.65 3.29 14.79
CA SER A 83 -1.85 4.74 14.78
C SER A 83 -0.75 5.48 15.54
N ASN A 84 0.23 4.80 16.16
CA ASN A 84 1.40 5.39 16.81
C ASN A 84 2.40 4.29 17.17
N GLY A 85 3.33 3.93 16.26
CA GLY A 85 4.41 2.94 16.47
C GLY A 85 4.84 2.68 17.92
N GLN A 86 4.09 1.82 18.61
CA GLN A 86 4.39 1.26 19.92
C GLN A 86 4.23 -0.25 19.79
N ASN A 87 5.27 -0.87 19.23
CA ASN A 87 5.63 -2.26 19.53
C ASN A 87 7.15 -2.31 19.64
#